data_AF-A0A2E0XS50-F1
#
_entry.id   AF-A0A2E0XS50-F1
#
_cell.length_a   1.000
_cell.length_b   1.000
_cell.length_c   1.000
_cell.angle_alpha   90.00
_cell.angle_beta   90.00
_cell.angle_gamma   90.00
#
_symmetry.space_group_name_H-M   'P 1'
#
loop_
_entity.id
_entity.type
_entity.pdbx_description
1 polymer ?
#
loop_
_entity_poly.entity_id
_entity_poly.type
_entity_poly.pdbx_seq_one_letter_code
_entity_poly.pdbx_strand_id
1 'polypeptide(L)'
;MDFLRRPILVIFIFCLSTLGVKKMEGKQIYVAIDGNDEAIGTLEQPFASLHRAITEIRQLHQSQPKTGVTVIIGNGIYPTHEPLTLAAEESGTTEPPIRFVA
;
A
#
# COMPACT_ATOMS: atom_id res chain seq x y z
N MET A 1 -35.18 23.81 33.66
CA MET A 1 -34.07 24.53 32.97
C MET A 1 -33.38 23.58 31.99
N ASP A 2 -34.18 22.91 31.13
CA ASP A 2 -33.76 21.68 30.42
C ASP A 2 -33.57 21.90 28.92
N PHE A 3 -33.91 23.10 28.43
CA PHE A 3 -33.85 23.46 27.02
C PHE A 3 -32.42 23.76 26.54
N LEU A 4 -31.51 24.16 27.43
CA LEU A 4 -30.14 24.56 27.08
C LEU A 4 -29.13 23.40 27.07
N ARG A 5 -29.47 22.22 27.61
CA ARG A 5 -28.57 21.05 27.68
C ARG A 5 -28.62 20.16 26.43
N ARG A 6 -29.75 20.17 25.71
CA ARG A 6 -29.98 19.40 24.48
C ARG A 6 -29.16 19.86 23.26
N PRO A 7 -28.98 21.17 22.96
CA PRO A 7 -28.19 21.59 21.80
C PRO A 7 -26.69 21.34 21.99
N ILE A 8 -26.18 21.44 23.22
CA ILE A 8 -24.77 21.17 23.54
C ILE A 8 -24.43 19.69 23.31
N LEU A 9 -25.34 18.78 23.68
CA LEU A 9 -25.17 17.34 23.45
C LEU A 9 -25.18 16.98 21.95
N VAL A 10 -26.05 17.63 21.16
CA VAL A 10 -26.18 17.37 19.70
C VAL A 10 -24.95 17.88 18.93
N ILE A 11 -24.41 19.04 19.32
CA ILE A 11 -23.16 19.58 18.73
C ILE A 11 -21.96 18.68 19.07
N PHE A 12 -21.92 18.14 20.28
CA PHE A 12 -20.84 17.23 20.71
C PHE A 12 -20.88 15.89 19.96
N ILE A 13 -22.08 15.34 19.71
CA ILE A 13 -22.28 14.11 18.92
C ILE A 13 -21.94 14.32 17.45
N PHE A 14 -22.27 15.50 16.88
CA PHE A 14 -21.92 15.83 15.50
C PHE A 14 -20.39 15.99 15.31
N CYS A 15 -19.70 16.61 16.27
CA CYS A 15 -18.24 16.76 16.26
C CYS A 15 -17.48 15.43 16.42
N LEU A 16 -18.08 14.44 17.11
CA LEU A 16 -17.48 13.11 17.29
C LEU A 16 -17.59 12.23 16.03
N SER A 17 -18.51 12.54 15.11
CA SER A 17 -18.72 11.78 13.87
C SER A 17 -17.73 12.10 12.75
N THR A 18 -16.95 13.18 12.87
CA THR A 18 -16.00 13.62 11.83
C THR A 18 -14.57 13.15 12.05
N LEU A 19 -14.30 12.21 12.97
CA LEU A 19 -13.03 11.49 12.97
C LEU A 19 -13.01 10.53 11.77
N GLY A 20 -12.75 11.09 10.60
CA GLY A 20 -12.45 10.33 9.40
C GLY A 20 -11.20 9.49 9.65
N VAL A 21 -11.36 8.17 9.66
CA VAL A 21 -10.23 7.24 9.62
C VAL A 21 -9.52 7.48 8.29
N LYS A 22 -8.38 8.18 8.33
CA LYS A 22 -7.53 8.33 7.15
C LYS A 22 -6.96 6.96 6.84
N LYS A 23 -7.54 6.27 5.87
CA LYS A 23 -7.00 5.01 5.34
C LYS A 23 -5.56 5.30 4.94
N MET A 24 -4.60 4.68 5.64
CA MET A 24 -3.19 4.80 5.26
C MET A 24 -3.03 4.06 3.93
N GLU A 25 -3.05 4.82 2.85
CA GLU A 25 -2.83 4.29 1.52
C GLU A 25 -1.33 4.00 1.37
N GLY A 26 -1.01 2.75 1.07
CA GLY A 26 0.36 2.30 0.89
C GLY A 26 0.98 2.81 -0.41
N LYS A 27 2.30 2.67 -0.54
CA LYS A 27 3.02 2.91 -1.80
C LYS A 27 2.50 1.95 -2.88
N GLN A 28 2.33 2.45 -4.09
CA GLN A 28 2.01 1.63 -5.26
C GLN A 28 3.30 1.33 -6.04
N ILE A 29 3.45 0.09 -6.48
CA ILE A 29 4.53 -0.38 -7.34
C ILE A 29 3.88 -1.07 -8.54
N TYR A 30 4.34 -0.74 -9.75
CA TYR A 30 3.79 -1.30 -10.98
C TYR A 30 4.78 -2.25 -11.64
N VAL A 31 4.28 -3.37 -12.15
CA VAL A 31 5.05 -4.39 -12.86
C VAL A 31 4.36 -4.66 -14.20
N ALA A 32 5.08 -4.63 -15.31
CA ALA A 32 4.55 -4.83 -16.65
C ALA A 32 5.53 -5.67 -17.48
N ILE A 33 5.02 -6.48 -18.41
CA ILE A 33 5.86 -7.34 -19.27
C ILE A 33 6.79 -6.55 -20.20
N ASP A 34 6.46 -5.29 -20.48
CA ASP A 34 7.22 -4.32 -21.26
C ASP A 34 7.94 -3.29 -20.37
N GLY A 35 7.99 -3.53 -19.06
CA GLY A 35 8.68 -2.68 -18.09
C GLY A 35 10.20 -2.81 -18.13
N ASN A 36 10.87 -2.15 -17.18
CA ASN A 36 12.33 -2.19 -17.02
C ASN A 36 12.70 -2.27 -15.53
N ASP A 37 13.56 -3.20 -15.14
CA ASP A 37 13.99 -3.35 -13.74
C ASP A 37 14.94 -2.25 -13.25
N GLU A 38 15.48 -1.44 -14.16
CA GLU A 38 16.21 -0.20 -13.85
C GLU A 38 15.29 1.02 -13.68
N ALA A 39 13.99 0.86 -13.92
CA ALA A 39 13.00 1.91 -13.74
C ALA A 39 12.76 2.23 -12.25
N ILE A 40 11.83 3.15 -11.99
CA ILE A 40 11.45 3.56 -10.62
C ILE A 40 10.16 2.88 -10.11
N GLY A 41 9.52 2.02 -10.92
CA GLY A 41 8.34 1.24 -10.52
C GLY A 41 7.03 2.03 -10.46
N THR A 42 6.90 3.11 -11.22
CA THR A 42 5.64 3.88 -11.37
C THR A 42 4.77 3.33 -12.49
N LEU A 43 3.55 3.84 -12.64
CA LEU A 43 2.65 3.45 -13.71
C LEU A 43 3.27 3.70 -15.10
N GLU A 44 3.98 4.81 -15.27
CA GLU A 44 4.62 5.22 -16.52
C GLU A 44 5.97 4.53 -16.75
N GLN A 45 6.61 4.08 -15.67
CA GLN A 45 7.92 3.42 -15.69
C GLN A 45 7.88 2.18 -14.79
N PRO A 46 7.14 1.14 -15.19
CA PRO A 46 6.95 -0.06 -14.37
C PRO A 46 8.21 -0.92 -14.36
N PHE A 47 8.34 -1.75 -13.34
CA PHE A 47 9.35 -2.81 -13.32
C PHE A 47 9.01 -3.92 -14.31
N ALA A 48 10.02 -4.64 -14.78
CA ALA A 48 9.83 -5.79 -15.66
C ALA A 48 9.51 -7.07 -14.87
N SER A 49 10.03 -7.19 -13.64
CA SER A 49 9.97 -8.42 -12.85
C SER A 49 9.34 -8.26 -11.47
N LEU A 50 8.73 -9.35 -10.99
CA LEU A 50 8.22 -9.45 -9.62
C LEU A 50 9.36 -9.45 -8.59
N HIS A 51 10.52 -10.01 -8.93
CA HIS A 51 11.72 -9.98 -8.08
C HIS A 51 12.21 -8.57 -7.81
N ARG A 52 12.19 -7.70 -8.83
CA ARG A 52 12.52 -6.28 -8.63
C ARG A 52 11.52 -5.58 -7.72
N ALA A 53 10.23 -5.84 -7.89
CA ALA A 53 9.19 -5.28 -7.01
C ALA A 53 9.38 -5.70 -5.53
N ILE A 54 9.72 -6.96 -5.26
CA ILE A 54 10.05 -7.43 -3.90
C ILE A 54 11.30 -6.73 -3.36
N THR A 55 12.33 -6.58 -4.18
CA THR A 55 13.55 -5.87 -3.78
C THR A 55 13.26 -4.42 -3.43
N GLU A 56 12.37 -3.76 -4.17
CA GLU A 56 11.91 -2.40 -3.89
C GLU A 56 11.13 -2.33 -2.56
N ILE A 57 10.29 -3.33 -2.24
CA ILE A 57 9.62 -3.42 -0.93
C ILE A 57 10.67 -3.46 0.20
N ARG A 58 11.71 -4.29 0.07
CA ARG A 58 12.81 -4.37 1.06
C ARG A 58 13.49 -3.02 1.25
N GLN A 59 13.85 -2.35 0.15
CA GLN A 59 14.49 -1.03 0.17
C GLN A 59 13.58 0.02 0.81
N LEU A 60 12.29 -0.01 0.49
CA LEU A 60 11.30 0.87 1.09
C LEU A 60 11.19 0.64 2.60
N HIS A 61 11.15 -0.61 3.06
CA HIS A 61 11.05 -0.93 4.49
C HIS A 61 12.30 -0.56 5.29
N GLN A 62 13.48 -0.57 4.68
CA GLN A 62 14.71 -0.08 5.33
C GLN A 62 14.63 1.42 5.63
N SER A 63 14.03 2.22 4.73
CA SER A 63 13.91 3.68 4.89
C SER A 63 12.63 4.11 5.61
N GLN A 64 11.53 3.41 5.40
CA GLN A 64 10.20 3.69 5.91
C GLN A 64 9.53 2.39 6.42
N PRO A 65 9.89 1.95 7.63
CA PRO A 65 9.34 0.74 8.22
C PRO A 65 7.82 0.81 8.34
N LYS A 66 7.14 -0.33 8.12
CA LYS A 66 5.68 -0.47 8.23
C LYS A 66 4.89 0.36 7.21
N THR A 67 5.49 0.68 6.07
CA THR A 67 4.76 1.28 4.94
C THR A 67 4.01 0.18 4.19
N GLY A 68 2.71 0.37 3.94
CA GLY A 68 1.96 -0.60 3.15
C GLY A 68 2.39 -0.52 1.70
N VAL A 69 2.30 -1.64 0.99
CA VAL A 69 2.65 -1.68 -0.43
C VAL A 69 1.58 -2.40 -1.22
N THR A 70 1.20 -1.84 -2.36
CA THR A 70 0.37 -2.56 -3.35
C THR A 70 1.18 -2.71 -4.63
N VAL A 71 1.54 -3.95 -4.94
CA VAL A 71 2.19 -4.33 -6.19
C VAL A 71 1.09 -4.64 -7.21
N ILE A 72 1.02 -3.84 -8.26
CA ILE A 72 0.04 -3.93 -9.35
C ILE A 72 0.73 -4.62 -10.53
N ILE A 73 0.25 -5.80 -10.88
CA ILE A 73 0.81 -6.67 -11.89
C ILE A 73 -0.02 -6.51 -13.16
N GLY A 74 0.62 -6.04 -14.23
CA GLY A 74 0.00 -5.94 -15.54
C GLY A 74 -0.34 -7.31 -16.12
N ASN A 75 -1.21 -7.31 -17.12
CA ASN A 75 -1.56 -8.53 -17.83
C ASN A 75 -0.34 -9.11 -18.57
N GLY A 76 -0.10 -10.40 -18.41
CA GLY A 76 0.95 -11.10 -19.13
C GLY A 76 1.46 -12.34 -18.42
N ILE A 77 2.53 -12.90 -18.98
CA ILE A 77 3.25 -14.05 -18.42
C ILE A 77 4.60 -13.56 -17.92
N TYR A 78 4.88 -13.78 -16.63
CA TYR A 78 6.13 -13.41 -15.98
C TYR A 78 6.95 -14.67 -15.70
N PRO A 79 7.83 -15.10 -16.62
CA PRO A 79 8.65 -16.29 -16.42
C PRO A 79 9.66 -16.05 -15.28
N THR A 80 9.75 -17.01 -14.36
CA THR A 80 10.69 -16.96 -13.24
C THR A 80 11.61 -18.18 -13.30
N HIS A 81 12.93 -17.95 -13.28
CA HIS A 81 13.92 -19.03 -13.24
C HIS A 81 14.15 -19.59 -11.83
N GLU A 82 13.68 -18.87 -10.81
CA GLU A 82 13.79 -19.23 -9.40
C GLU A 82 12.48 -18.92 -8.67
N PRO A 83 12.22 -19.55 -7.50
CA PRO A 83 11.03 -19.27 -6.73
C PRO A 83 10.92 -17.80 -6.32
N LEU A 84 9.71 -17.24 -6.44
CA LEU A 84 9.39 -15.95 -5.85
C LEU A 84 9.31 -16.11 -4.32
N THR A 85 10.37 -15.70 -3.62
CA THR A 85 10.49 -15.91 -2.16
C THR A 85 10.08 -14.64 -1.41
N LEU A 86 9.03 -14.76 -0.60
CA LEU A 86 8.59 -13.74 0.35
C LEU A 86 9.09 -14.12 1.74
N ALA A 87 9.95 -13.29 2.30
CA ALA A 87 10.52 -13.45 3.64
C ALA A 87 9.75 -12.57 4.65
N ALA A 88 10.19 -12.60 5.91
CA ALA A 88 9.52 -11.86 6.99
C ALA A 88 9.52 -10.34 6.76
N GLU A 89 10.51 -9.84 6.02
CA GLU A 89 10.68 -8.44 5.64
C GLU A 89 9.59 -7.95 4.69
N GLU A 90 8.97 -8.85 3.92
CA GLU A 90 7.84 -8.56 3.04
C GLU A 90 6.49 -8.68 3.76
N SER A 91 6.49 -8.94 5.08
CA SER A 91 5.28 -8.93 5.87
C SER A 91 4.79 -7.49 6.07
N GLY A 92 3.56 -7.21 5.66
CA GLY A 92 2.84 -6.03 6.09
C GLY A 92 2.35 -6.15 7.54
N THR A 93 1.76 -5.07 8.07
CA THR A 93 0.90 -5.12 9.26
C THR A 93 -0.57 -5.18 8.83
N THR A 94 -1.49 -5.38 9.77
CA THR A 94 -2.93 -5.37 9.48
C THR A 94 -3.35 -4.08 8.78
N GLU A 95 -2.79 -2.95 9.24
CA GLU A 95 -2.83 -1.67 8.57
C GLU A 95 -1.47 -0.97 8.77
N PRO A 96 -0.74 -0.63 7.69
CA PRO A 96 -1.06 -0.84 6.28
C PRO A 96 -0.52 -2.19 5.71
N PRO A 97 -1.31 -2.93 4.91
CA PRO A 97 -0.93 -4.25 4.41
C PRO A 97 0.01 -4.20 3.20
N ILE A 98 0.65 -5.33 2.89
CA ILE A 98 1.30 -5.60 1.60
C ILE A 98 0.36 -6.47 0.75
N ARG A 99 0.13 -6.07 -0.50
CA ARG A 99 -0.76 -6.77 -1.44
C ARG A 99 -0.10 -6.91 -2.81
N PHE A 100 -0.34 -8.05 -3.43
CA PHE A 100 -0.08 -8.28 -4.85
C PHE A 100 -1.43 -8.41 -5.54
N VAL A 101 -1.67 -7.60 -6.57
CA VAL A 101 -2.93 -7.56 -7.32
C VAL A 101 -2.64 -7.64 -8.80
N ALA A 102 -3.49 -8.35 -9.54
CA ALA A 102 -3.47 -8.47 -10.99
C ALA A 102 -4.86 -8.12 -11.55
#